data_AF-A0A2G9NDV9-F1
#
_entry.id   AF-A0A2G9NDV9-F1
#
_cell.length_a   1.000
_cell.length_b   1.000
_cell.length_c   1.000
_cell.angle_alpha   90.00
_cell.angle_beta   90.00
_cell.angle_gamma   90.00
#
_symmetry.space_group_name_H-M   'P 1'
#
loop_
_entity.id
_entity.type
_entity.pdbx_description
1 polymer ?
#
loop_
_entity_poly.entity_id
_entity_poly.type
_entity_poly.pdbx_seq_one_letter_code
_entity_poly.pdbx_strand_id
1 'polypeptide(L)'
;MQYKNIEFVCSGNRGRSPLAEAFGRRYLEQRGLVGKIELSSSGTLVDFLKNPDRGALREILEKFSYQALHQEIICNEDVENIREEVNIERILEKILKVVGIREPERTRVILKDMGLSSYFNPNRRPQQTTIRTDAELILPLDSENYQRVINIYLPAETKPKIELIGEIEDPIISTPEEYRNIVNRVREVTERAMDKFL
;
A
#
# COMPACT_ATOMS: atom_id res chain seq x y z
N MET A 1 23.05 -13.26 -0.96
CA MET A 1 21.99 -12.92 -1.93
C MET A 1 21.06 -14.10 -2.12
N GLN A 2 20.03 -14.13 -1.28
CA GLN A 2 19.09 -15.24 -1.16
C GLN A 2 17.90 -15.13 -2.13
N TYR A 3 17.53 -13.90 -2.51
CA TYR A 3 16.36 -13.61 -3.33
C TYR A 3 16.70 -12.60 -4.44
N LYS A 4 16.17 -12.82 -5.64
CA LYS A 4 16.33 -11.97 -6.83
C LYS A 4 15.08 -11.18 -7.17
N ASN A 5 13.89 -11.72 -6.91
CA ASN A 5 12.62 -11.06 -7.22
C ASN A 5 11.84 -10.81 -5.93
N ILE A 6 11.77 -9.53 -5.52
CA ILE A 6 11.15 -9.12 -4.26
C ILE A 6 9.95 -8.21 -4.55
N GLU A 7 8.82 -8.47 -3.91
CA GLU A 7 7.59 -7.71 -4.05
C GLU A 7 7.17 -7.08 -2.71
N PHE A 8 6.95 -5.76 -2.69
CA PHE A 8 6.34 -5.07 -1.55
C PHE A 8 4.83 -4.98 -1.73
N VAL A 9 4.06 -5.26 -0.67
CA VAL A 9 2.59 -5.32 -0.76
C VAL A 9 1.91 -4.43 0.28
N CYS A 10 0.96 -3.61 -0.16
CA CYS A 10 0.02 -2.90 0.71
C CYS A 10 -1.42 -3.13 0.23
N SER A 11 -2.38 -2.27 0.61
CA SER A 11 -3.77 -2.45 0.20
C SER A 11 -4.04 -1.95 -1.22
N GLY A 12 -3.75 -0.69 -1.51
CA GLY A 12 -4.16 -0.03 -2.78
C GLY A 12 -3.05 0.22 -3.81
N ASN A 13 -1.78 -0.12 -3.52
CA ASN A 13 -0.61 0.20 -4.34
C ASN A 13 -0.50 1.68 -4.78
N ARG A 14 -0.80 2.60 -3.86
CA ARG A 14 -0.73 4.06 -4.10
C ARG A 14 0.15 4.84 -3.13
N GLY A 15 0.32 4.33 -1.90
CA GLY A 15 1.18 4.95 -0.89
C GLY A 15 2.31 4.03 -0.45
N ARG A 16 2.04 3.17 0.53
CA ARG A 16 3.05 2.39 1.27
C ARG A 16 3.95 1.49 0.41
N SER A 17 3.38 0.63 -0.45
CA SER A 17 4.19 -0.30 -1.25
C SER A 17 5.02 0.36 -2.36
N PRO A 18 4.50 1.37 -3.10
CA PRO A 18 5.35 2.17 -3.99
C PRO A 18 6.49 2.91 -3.27
N LEU A 19 6.25 3.43 -2.06
CA LEU A 19 7.31 4.06 -1.25
C LEU A 19 8.38 3.04 -0.86
N ALA A 20 7.98 1.85 -0.38
CA ALA A 20 8.91 0.78 -0.03
C ALA A 20 9.75 0.36 -1.24
N GLU A 21 9.15 0.24 -2.43
CA GLU A 21 9.90 -0.02 -3.67
C GLU A 21 10.92 1.09 -3.96
N ALA A 22 10.55 2.36 -3.84
CA ALA A 22 11.46 3.48 -4.09
C ALA A 22 12.65 3.49 -3.10
N PHE A 23 12.40 3.28 -1.80
CA PHE A 23 13.46 3.14 -0.79
C PHE A 23 14.34 1.92 -1.06
N GLY A 24 13.74 0.79 -1.42
CA GLY A 24 14.47 -0.43 -1.78
C GLY A 24 15.36 -0.23 -3.00
N ARG A 25 14.89 0.45 -4.05
CA ARG A 25 15.69 0.73 -5.26
C ARG A 25 16.90 1.61 -4.94
N ARG A 26 16.71 2.67 -4.17
CA ARG A 26 17.84 3.51 -3.68
C ARG A 26 18.81 2.69 -2.83
N TYR A 27 18.31 1.83 -1.95
CA TYR A 27 19.14 0.97 -1.12
C TYR A 27 20.00 0.00 -1.95
N LEU A 28 19.43 -0.59 -3.02
CA LEU A 28 20.15 -1.45 -3.95
C LEU A 28 21.24 -0.70 -4.72
N GLU A 29 20.95 0.52 -5.16
CA GLU A 29 21.92 1.39 -5.83
C GLU A 29 23.11 1.71 -4.95
N GLN A 30 22.87 2.11 -3.69
CA GLN A 30 23.92 2.40 -2.71
C GLN A 30 24.84 1.21 -2.43
N ARG A 31 24.39 -0.02 -2.70
CA ARG A 31 25.16 -1.27 -2.51
C ARG A 31 25.66 -1.90 -3.81
N GLY A 32 25.46 -1.26 -4.97
CA GLY A 32 25.89 -1.81 -6.26
C GLY A 32 25.16 -3.11 -6.65
N LEU A 33 23.89 -3.21 -6.27
CA LEU A 33 23.04 -4.40 -6.48
C LEU A 33 21.98 -4.20 -7.57
N VAL A 34 21.97 -3.03 -8.22
CA VAL A 34 21.08 -2.74 -9.36
C VAL A 34 21.30 -3.78 -10.47
N GLY A 35 20.21 -4.31 -11.01
CA GLY A 35 20.22 -5.35 -12.04
C GLY A 35 20.50 -6.77 -11.55
N LYS A 36 20.85 -6.95 -10.26
CA LYS A 36 20.96 -8.28 -9.62
C LYS A 36 19.68 -8.70 -8.90
N ILE A 37 18.94 -7.71 -8.42
CA ILE A 37 17.68 -7.86 -7.70
C ILE A 37 16.64 -6.96 -8.38
N GLU A 38 15.51 -7.56 -8.73
CA GLU A 38 14.33 -6.87 -9.22
C GLU A 38 13.37 -6.60 -8.06
N LEU A 39 12.91 -5.36 -7.96
CA LEU A 39 11.92 -4.94 -6.97
C LEU A 39 10.63 -4.61 -7.66
N SER A 40 9.51 -5.02 -7.06
CA SER A 40 8.19 -4.65 -7.52
C SER A 40 7.29 -4.29 -6.34
N SER A 41 6.13 -3.71 -6.64
CA SER A 41 5.12 -3.41 -5.64
C SER A 41 3.72 -3.59 -6.21
N SER A 42 2.82 -4.07 -5.35
CA SER A 42 1.43 -4.30 -5.66
C SER A 42 0.53 -4.02 -4.45
N GLY A 43 -0.78 -4.23 -4.64
CA GLY A 43 -1.78 -4.06 -3.62
C GLY A 43 -2.85 -5.13 -3.67
N THR A 44 -3.29 -5.61 -2.51
CA THR A 44 -4.23 -6.73 -2.41
C THR A 44 -5.68 -6.35 -2.73
N LEU A 45 -6.02 -5.06 -2.69
CA LEU A 45 -7.38 -4.53 -2.88
C LEU A 45 -7.50 -3.66 -4.14
N VAL A 46 -6.53 -3.65 -5.05
CA VAL A 46 -6.55 -2.78 -6.24
C VAL A 46 -7.78 -3.03 -7.11
N ASP A 47 -8.12 -4.30 -7.37
CA ASP A 47 -9.28 -4.62 -8.21
C ASP A 47 -10.60 -4.49 -7.45
N PHE A 48 -10.60 -4.81 -6.15
CA PHE A 48 -11.75 -4.53 -5.27
C PHE A 48 -12.09 -3.03 -5.29
N LEU A 49 -11.11 -2.15 -5.14
CA LEU A 49 -11.32 -0.70 -5.16
C LEU A 49 -11.81 -0.16 -6.52
N LYS A 50 -11.69 -0.94 -7.60
CA LYS A 50 -12.27 -0.60 -8.91
C LYS A 50 -13.73 -1.05 -9.01
N ASN A 51 -14.04 -2.23 -8.50
CA ASN A 51 -15.36 -2.86 -8.57
C ASN A 51 -15.73 -3.48 -7.21
N PRO A 52 -16.12 -2.66 -6.24
CA PRO A 52 -16.30 -3.13 -4.89
C PRO A 52 -17.66 -3.80 -4.70
N ASP A 53 -17.69 -4.94 -4.00
CA ASP A 53 -18.93 -5.59 -3.55
C ASP A 53 -19.53 -4.87 -2.33
N ARG A 54 -20.87 -4.77 -2.27
CA ARG A 54 -21.62 -4.02 -1.26
C ARG A 54 -21.33 -4.46 0.17
N GLY A 55 -21.25 -5.76 0.43
CA GLY A 55 -20.99 -6.28 1.77
C GLY A 55 -19.59 -5.92 2.28
N ALA A 56 -18.58 -6.05 1.42
CA ALA A 56 -17.19 -5.73 1.74
C ALA A 56 -16.91 -4.21 1.79
N LEU A 57 -17.75 -3.39 1.13
CA LEU A 57 -17.65 -1.92 1.20
C LEU A 57 -17.88 -1.39 2.60
N ARG A 58 -18.86 -1.94 3.30
CA ARG A 58 -19.19 -1.51 4.66
C ARG A 58 -18.02 -1.68 5.60
N GLU A 59 -17.40 -2.86 5.63
CA GLU A 59 -16.28 -3.15 6.52
C GLU A 59 -15.12 -2.15 6.30
N ILE A 60 -14.81 -1.87 5.03
CA ILE A 60 -13.78 -0.90 4.67
C ILE A 60 -14.17 0.51 5.10
N LEU A 61 -15.39 0.94 4.81
CA LEU A 61 -15.83 2.30 5.14
C LEU A 61 -16.00 2.52 6.64
N GLU A 62 -16.45 1.53 7.40
CA GLU A 62 -16.52 1.59 8.86
C GLU A 62 -15.13 1.85 9.46
N LYS A 63 -14.10 1.14 8.97
CA LYS A 63 -12.70 1.32 9.40
C LYS A 63 -12.20 2.75 9.24
N PHE A 64 -12.64 3.43 8.19
CA PHE A 64 -12.19 4.79 7.85
C PHE A 64 -13.17 5.89 8.25
N SER A 65 -14.39 5.54 8.66
CA SER A 65 -15.49 6.48 8.90
C SER A 65 -15.16 7.54 9.95
N TYR A 66 -14.54 7.14 11.07
CA TYR A 66 -14.16 8.05 12.13
C TYR A 66 -13.14 9.10 11.68
N GLN A 67 -12.08 8.65 10.98
CA GLN A 67 -11.06 9.56 10.46
C GLN A 67 -11.63 10.45 9.35
N ALA A 68 -12.47 9.89 8.47
CA ALA A 68 -13.13 10.64 7.39
C ALA A 68 -14.05 11.74 7.93
N LEU A 69 -14.78 11.44 9.01
CA LEU A 69 -15.64 12.41 9.71
C LEU A 69 -14.79 13.52 10.36
N HIS A 70 -13.72 13.16 11.07
CA HIS A 70 -12.83 14.12 11.71
C HIS A 70 -12.11 15.04 10.70
N GLN A 71 -11.86 14.56 9.47
CA GLN A 71 -11.30 15.38 8.39
C GLN A 71 -12.34 16.08 7.52
N GLU A 72 -13.62 16.06 7.93
CA GLU A 72 -14.74 16.69 7.21
C GLU A 72 -14.88 16.19 5.75
N ILE A 73 -14.42 14.96 5.47
CA ILE A 73 -14.58 14.30 4.16
C ILE A 73 -16.01 13.77 4.02
N ILE A 74 -16.58 13.30 5.12
CA ILE A 74 -17.94 12.81 5.25
C ILE A 74 -18.63 13.49 6.45
N CYS A 75 -19.95 13.45 6.52
CA CYS A 75 -20.73 13.98 7.66
C CYS A 75 -21.32 12.86 8.53
N ASN A 76 -21.95 13.22 9.66
CA ASN A 76 -22.62 12.24 10.54
C ASN A 76 -23.69 11.42 9.81
N GLU A 77 -24.44 12.05 8.89
CA GLU A 77 -25.42 11.36 8.05
C GLU A 77 -24.76 10.32 7.13
N ASP A 78 -23.57 10.61 6.59
CA ASP A 78 -22.80 9.61 5.83
C ASP A 78 -22.35 8.44 6.74
N VAL A 79 -22.00 8.69 8.01
CA VAL A 79 -21.65 7.62 8.97
C VAL A 79 -22.85 6.73 9.29
N GLU A 80 -24.04 7.31 9.47
CA GLU A 80 -25.28 6.55 9.65
C GLU A 80 -25.60 5.72 8.42
N ASN A 81 -25.51 6.32 7.23
CA ASN A 81 -25.68 5.64 5.94
C ASN A 81 -24.71 4.47 5.74
N ILE A 82 -23.45 4.55 6.20
CA ILE A 82 -22.52 3.41 6.18
C ILE A 82 -23.06 2.24 7.02
N ARG A 83 -23.58 2.52 8.22
CA ARG A 83 -24.10 1.49 9.14
C ARG A 83 -25.38 0.82 8.62
N GLU A 84 -26.22 1.60 7.96
CA GLU A 84 -27.48 1.14 7.36
C GLU A 84 -27.30 0.57 5.94
N GLU A 85 -26.06 0.59 5.41
CA GLU A 85 -25.73 0.15 4.04
C GLU A 85 -26.50 0.93 2.95
N VAL A 86 -26.81 2.20 3.22
CA VAL A 86 -27.55 3.11 2.34
C VAL A 86 -26.57 4.02 1.59
N ASN A 87 -26.71 4.14 0.27
CA ASN A 87 -25.88 5.02 -0.58
C ASN A 87 -24.36 4.83 -0.40
N ILE A 88 -23.93 3.62 -0.08
CA ILE A 88 -22.56 3.32 0.33
C ILE A 88 -21.52 3.58 -0.77
N GLU A 89 -21.90 3.38 -2.03
CA GLU A 89 -21.05 3.65 -3.20
C GLU A 89 -20.74 5.14 -3.32
N ARG A 90 -21.73 6.01 -3.08
CA ARG A 90 -21.54 7.47 -3.10
C ARG A 90 -20.56 7.93 -2.02
N ILE A 91 -20.60 7.29 -0.85
CA ILE A 91 -19.72 7.60 0.28
C ILE A 91 -18.30 7.13 -0.01
N LEU A 92 -18.16 5.93 -0.60
CA LEU A 92 -16.88 5.46 -1.11
C LEU A 92 -16.31 6.44 -2.14
N GLU A 93 -17.10 6.89 -3.11
CA GLU A 93 -16.64 7.85 -4.12
C GLU A 93 -16.14 9.16 -3.48
N LYS A 94 -16.83 9.69 -2.46
CA LYS A 94 -16.36 10.87 -1.70
C LYS A 94 -14.98 10.62 -1.10
N ILE A 95 -14.80 9.50 -0.40
CA ILE A 95 -13.54 9.14 0.24
C ILE A 95 -12.45 8.90 -0.81
N LEU A 96 -12.70 8.06 -1.82
CA LEU A 96 -11.75 7.75 -2.88
C LEU A 96 -11.35 8.97 -3.71
N LYS A 97 -12.24 9.94 -3.91
CA LYS A 97 -11.91 11.21 -4.58
C LYS A 97 -10.93 12.01 -3.75
N VAL A 98 -11.14 12.14 -2.44
CA VAL A 98 -10.22 12.86 -1.56
C VAL A 98 -8.88 12.13 -1.45
N VAL A 99 -8.90 10.82 -1.25
CA VAL A 99 -7.71 9.97 -1.14
C VAL A 99 -6.94 9.97 -2.46
N GLY A 100 -7.62 9.73 -3.58
CA GLY A 100 -7.03 9.68 -4.92
C GLY A 100 -6.43 10.99 -5.39
N ILE A 101 -6.88 12.14 -4.86
CA ILE A 101 -6.28 13.45 -5.12
C ILE A 101 -5.13 13.75 -4.15
N ARG A 102 -5.31 13.47 -2.85
CA ARG A 102 -4.34 13.86 -1.81
C ARG A 102 -3.12 12.93 -1.73
N GLU A 103 -3.29 11.62 -1.90
CA GLU A 103 -2.19 10.65 -1.79
C GLU A 103 -1.09 10.91 -2.83
N PRO A 104 -1.36 11.01 -4.15
CA PRO A 104 -0.30 11.19 -5.14
C PRO A 104 0.50 12.49 -4.97
N GLU A 105 -0.18 13.59 -4.62
CA GLU A 105 0.49 14.88 -4.45
C GLU A 105 1.35 14.91 -3.18
N ARG A 106 0.84 14.39 -2.06
CA ARG A 106 1.62 14.27 -0.81
C ARG A 106 2.82 13.34 -0.99
N THR A 107 2.61 12.20 -1.65
CA THR A 107 3.68 11.27 -2.03
C THR A 107 4.75 12.00 -2.85
N ARG A 108 4.34 12.76 -3.87
CA ARG A 108 5.24 13.52 -4.74
C ARG A 108 6.06 14.56 -3.98
N VAL A 109 5.44 15.35 -3.10
CA VAL A 109 6.13 16.35 -2.28
C VAL A 109 7.16 15.69 -1.38
N ILE A 110 6.79 14.63 -0.66
CA ILE A 110 7.71 13.96 0.25
C ILE A 110 8.85 13.27 -0.50
N LEU A 111 8.57 12.62 -1.62
CA LEU A 111 9.62 12.01 -2.45
C LEU A 111 10.60 13.05 -2.97
N LYS A 112 10.13 14.23 -3.34
CA LYS A 112 10.99 15.35 -3.72
C LYS A 112 11.88 15.77 -2.55
N ASP A 113 11.29 15.98 -1.37
CA ASP A 113 12.02 16.35 -0.15
C ASP A 113 13.12 15.31 0.20
N MET A 114 12.86 14.03 -0.06
CA MET A 114 13.77 12.93 0.26
C MET A 114 14.78 12.57 -0.85
N GLY A 115 14.74 13.30 -1.98
CA GLY A 115 15.59 13.01 -3.14
C GLY A 115 15.27 11.67 -3.81
N LEU A 116 14.01 11.24 -3.76
CA LEU A 116 13.53 9.96 -4.30
C LEU A 116 12.69 10.09 -5.57
N SER A 117 12.56 11.29 -6.12
CA SER A 117 11.72 11.54 -7.31
C SER A 117 12.12 10.70 -8.53
N SER A 118 13.38 10.28 -8.65
CA SER A 118 13.86 9.42 -9.74
C SER A 118 13.45 7.95 -9.60
N TYR A 119 13.06 7.49 -8.41
CA TYR A 119 12.71 6.09 -8.14
C TYR A 119 11.20 5.85 -8.11
N PHE A 120 10.41 6.92 -8.27
CA PHE A 120 8.96 6.85 -8.17
C PHE A 120 8.32 7.44 -9.41
N ASN A 121 7.44 6.65 -10.03
CA ASN A 121 6.63 7.11 -11.14
C ASN A 121 5.20 7.43 -10.63
N PRO A 122 4.81 8.71 -10.51
CA PRO A 122 3.48 9.09 -10.04
C PRO A 122 2.36 8.69 -11.00
N ASN A 123 2.69 8.39 -12.26
CA ASN A 123 1.72 7.94 -13.26
C ASN A 123 1.63 6.41 -13.33
N ARG A 124 2.37 5.67 -12.50
CA ARG A 124 2.29 4.20 -12.46
C ARG A 124 0.88 3.78 -12.06
N ARG A 125 0.26 2.94 -12.88
CA ARG A 125 -1.03 2.35 -12.55
C ARG A 125 -0.87 1.40 -11.37
N PRO A 126 -1.76 1.47 -10.35
CA PRO A 126 -1.78 0.49 -9.27
C PRO A 126 -1.86 -0.94 -9.82
N GLN A 127 -1.04 -1.82 -9.27
CA GLN A 127 -0.97 -3.24 -9.64
C GLN A 127 -1.64 -4.09 -8.57
N GLN A 128 -2.56 -4.95 -8.98
CA GLN A 128 -3.15 -5.95 -8.09
C GLN A 128 -2.12 -7.03 -7.77
N THR A 129 -2.04 -7.45 -6.51
CA THR A 129 -1.26 -8.64 -6.14
C THR A 129 -1.91 -9.87 -6.78
N THR A 130 -1.14 -10.58 -7.58
CA THR A 130 -1.54 -11.83 -8.25
C THR A 130 -0.52 -12.92 -7.99
N ILE A 131 -0.88 -14.18 -8.25
CA ILE A 131 0.07 -15.29 -8.17
C ILE A 131 1.11 -15.13 -9.27
N ARG A 132 2.38 -15.05 -8.86
CA ARG A 132 3.53 -14.93 -9.75
C ARG A 132 4.47 -16.11 -9.54
N THR A 133 4.81 -16.79 -10.64
CA THR A 133 5.74 -17.93 -10.61
C THR A 133 7.19 -17.50 -10.43
N ASP A 134 7.50 -16.23 -10.70
CA ASP A 134 8.84 -15.63 -10.59
C ASP A 134 9.06 -14.89 -9.26
N ALA A 135 8.03 -14.73 -8.42
CA ALA A 135 8.18 -14.13 -7.11
C ALA A 135 8.93 -15.09 -6.17
N GLU A 136 10.00 -14.60 -5.54
CA GLU A 136 10.77 -15.41 -4.58
C GLU A 136 10.54 -14.94 -3.13
N LEU A 137 10.31 -13.64 -2.94
CA LEU A 137 10.04 -13.03 -1.64
C LEU A 137 8.93 -11.96 -1.76
N ILE A 138 7.93 -12.05 -0.90
CA ILE A 138 6.85 -11.06 -0.78
C ILE A 138 6.88 -10.48 0.62
N LEU A 139 6.85 -9.15 0.69
CA LEU A 139 7.00 -8.35 1.90
C LEU A 139 5.77 -7.46 2.13
N PRO A 140 4.71 -8.00 2.76
CA PRO A 140 3.55 -7.22 3.18
C PRO A 140 3.90 -6.21 4.28
N LEU A 141 3.30 -5.02 4.19
CA LEU A 141 3.57 -3.86 5.05
C LEU A 141 2.66 -3.76 6.29
N ASP A 142 1.71 -4.67 6.46
CA ASP A 142 0.86 -4.84 7.64
C ASP A 142 0.31 -6.29 7.71
N SER A 143 -0.22 -6.68 8.87
CA SER A 143 -0.77 -8.03 9.09
C SER A 143 -1.98 -8.36 8.22
N GLU A 144 -2.82 -7.38 7.92
CA GLU A 144 -4.02 -7.56 7.12
C GLU A 144 -3.67 -7.94 5.67
N ASN A 145 -2.72 -7.23 5.06
CA ASN A 145 -2.19 -7.55 3.74
C ASN A 145 -1.32 -8.81 3.78
N TYR A 146 -0.63 -9.10 4.89
CA TYR A 146 0.05 -10.39 5.06
C TYR A 146 -0.93 -11.56 4.94
N GLN A 147 -2.05 -11.53 5.67
CA GLN A 147 -3.05 -12.57 5.59
C GLN A 147 -3.70 -12.67 4.20
N ARG A 148 -3.95 -11.52 3.54
CA ARG A 148 -4.47 -11.51 2.16
C ARG A 148 -3.48 -12.12 1.17
N VAL A 149 -2.19 -11.82 1.27
CA VAL A 149 -1.16 -12.42 0.41
C VAL A 149 -1.10 -13.93 0.63
N ILE A 150 -1.14 -14.39 1.89
CA ILE A 150 -1.21 -15.82 2.21
C ILE A 150 -2.41 -16.48 1.53
N ASN A 151 -3.59 -15.85 1.59
CA ASN A 151 -4.80 -16.37 0.97
C ASN A 151 -4.70 -16.38 -0.58
N ILE A 152 -4.11 -15.34 -1.19
CA ILE A 152 -3.89 -15.25 -2.64
C ILE A 152 -2.96 -16.36 -3.13
N TYR A 153 -1.90 -16.68 -2.37
CA TYR A 153 -0.91 -17.69 -2.73
C TYR A 153 -1.24 -19.10 -2.18
N LEU A 154 -2.34 -19.26 -1.42
CA LEU A 154 -2.77 -20.55 -0.91
C LEU A 154 -2.94 -21.61 -2.02
N PRO A 155 -3.55 -21.32 -3.18
CA PRO A 155 -3.69 -22.28 -4.28
C PRO A 155 -2.46 -22.35 -5.20
N ALA A 156 -1.40 -21.56 -4.97
CA ALA A 156 -0.24 -21.52 -5.86
C ALA A 156 0.63 -22.77 -5.72
N GLU A 157 1.07 -23.32 -6.86
CA GLU A 157 2.04 -24.43 -6.90
C GLU A 157 3.43 -23.97 -6.40
N THR A 158 3.84 -22.77 -6.80
CA THR A 158 5.06 -22.11 -6.33
C THR A 158 4.73 -21.19 -5.16
N LYS A 159 5.40 -21.41 -4.04
CA LYS A 159 5.17 -20.64 -2.81
C LYS A 159 6.39 -19.73 -2.57
N PRO A 160 6.31 -18.43 -2.86
CA PRO A 160 7.34 -17.49 -2.44
C PRO A 160 7.45 -17.50 -0.92
N LYS A 161 8.59 -17.04 -0.39
CA LYS A 161 8.63 -16.68 1.01
C LYS A 161 7.76 -15.45 1.22
N ILE A 162 6.83 -15.50 2.18
CA ILE A 162 6.00 -14.36 2.54
C ILE A 162 6.37 -13.96 3.96
N GLU A 163 6.84 -12.72 4.14
CA GLU A 163 7.29 -12.21 5.43
C GLU A 163 6.69 -10.83 5.73
N LEU A 164 5.98 -10.72 6.85
CA LEU A 164 5.54 -9.44 7.39
C LEU A 164 6.77 -8.59 7.79
N ILE A 165 6.91 -7.39 7.22
CA ILE A 165 8.05 -6.50 7.51
C ILE A 165 7.76 -5.39 8.51
N GLY A 166 6.49 -5.15 8.83
CA GLY A 166 6.09 -4.20 9.86
C GLY A 166 4.58 -4.06 9.97
N GLU A 167 4.14 -3.27 10.94
CA GLU A 167 2.77 -2.80 11.04
C GLU A 167 2.77 -1.32 10.69
N ILE A 168 2.30 -0.99 9.49
CA ILE A 168 2.24 0.38 8.98
C ILE A 168 0.79 0.74 8.70
N GLU A 169 0.29 1.70 9.46
CA GLU A 169 -1.05 2.25 9.30
C GLU A 169 -1.30 2.76 7.87
N ASP A 170 -2.53 2.61 7.39
CA ASP A 170 -2.88 3.05 6.05
C ASP A 170 -3.02 4.57 6.00
N PRO A 171 -2.21 5.29 5.19
CA PRO A 171 -2.23 6.76 5.16
C PRO A 171 -3.48 7.40 4.54
N ILE A 172 -4.47 6.60 4.13
CA ILE A 172 -5.68 7.01 3.37
C ILE A 172 -6.27 8.32 3.92
N ILE A 173 -6.39 8.45 5.25
CA ILE A 173 -6.96 9.63 5.92
C ILE A 173 -5.97 10.21 6.93
N SER A 174 -4.72 10.40 6.51
CA SER A 174 -3.68 11.02 7.33
C SER A 174 -3.61 12.55 7.12
N THR A 175 -3.05 13.28 8.07
CA THR A 175 -2.55 14.65 7.90
C THR A 175 -1.18 14.62 7.20
N PRO A 176 -0.65 15.74 6.67
CA PRO A 176 0.69 15.77 6.10
C PRO A 176 1.80 15.34 7.07
N GLU A 177 1.67 15.64 8.36
CA GLU A 177 2.64 15.27 9.38
C GLU A 177 2.59 13.76 9.69
N GLU A 178 1.39 13.22 9.90
CA GLU A 178 1.17 11.77 10.04
C GLU A 178 1.70 11.02 8.82
N TYR A 179 1.49 11.56 7.63
CA TYR A 179 1.99 10.98 6.40
C TYR A 179 3.53 10.94 6.35
N ARG A 180 4.22 11.99 6.83
CA ARG A 180 5.69 11.98 6.97
C ARG A 180 6.16 10.90 7.95
N ASN A 181 5.46 10.71 9.07
CA ASN A 181 5.78 9.65 10.03
C ASN A 181 5.61 8.27 9.41
N ILE A 182 4.53 8.05 8.66
CA ILE A 182 4.29 6.82 7.89
C ILE A 182 5.42 6.59 6.89
N VAL A 183 5.83 7.60 6.12
CA VAL A 183 6.94 7.48 5.15
C VAL A 183 8.25 7.09 5.84
N ASN A 184 8.58 7.73 6.96
CA ASN A 184 9.78 7.37 7.73
C ASN A 184 9.71 5.93 8.23
N ARG A 185 8.54 5.49 8.69
CA ARG A 185 8.33 4.11 9.11
C ARG A 185 8.49 3.13 7.95
N VAL A 186 7.93 3.44 6.77
CA VAL A 186 8.11 2.64 5.55
C VAL A 186 9.60 2.49 5.22
N ARG A 187 10.37 3.59 5.29
CA ARG A 187 11.82 3.56 5.05
C ARG A 187 12.52 2.61 6.01
N GLU A 188 12.31 2.78 7.32
CA GLU A 188 12.98 1.97 8.35
C GLU A 188 12.71 0.47 8.19
N VAL A 189 11.46 0.07 7.98
CA VAL A 189 11.12 -1.35 7.83
C VAL A 189 11.64 -1.92 6.53
N THR A 190 11.64 -1.10 5.47
CA THR A 190 12.18 -1.49 4.16
C THR A 190 13.68 -1.73 4.26
N GLU A 191 14.44 -0.76 4.77
CA GLU A 191 15.89 -0.89 4.92
C GLU A 191 16.26 -2.10 5.78
N ARG A 192 15.55 -2.31 6.91
CA ARG A 192 15.74 -3.49 7.77
C ARG A 192 15.44 -4.81 7.07
N ALA A 193 14.37 -4.87 6.28
CA ALA A 193 14.03 -6.06 5.51
C ALA A 193 15.11 -6.34 4.44
N MET A 194 15.61 -5.29 3.79
CA MET A 194 16.69 -5.41 2.81
C MET A 194 18.01 -5.84 3.44
N ASP A 195 18.35 -5.40 4.67
CA ASP A 195 19.51 -5.90 5.41
C ASP A 195 19.33 -7.39 5.80
N LYS A 196 18.10 -7.82 6.09
CA LYS A 196 17.80 -9.21 6.48
C LYS A 196 17.90 -10.21 5.33
N PHE A 197 17.52 -9.81 4.12
CA PHE A 197 17.24 -10.76 3.02
C PHE A 197 18.23 -10.72 1.86
N LEU A 198 19.14 -9.74 1.81
CA LEU A 198 20.14 -9.61 0.74
C LEU A 198 21.51 -10.18 1.13
#